data_AF-A0AB37UN34-F1
#
_entry.id   AF-A0AB37UN34-F1
#
_cell.length_a   1.000
_cell.length_b   1.000
_cell.length_c   1.000
_cell.angle_alpha   90.00
_cell.angle_beta   90.00
_cell.angle_gamma   90.00
#
_symmetry.space_group_name_H-M   'P 1'
#
loop_
_entity.id
_entity.type
_entity.pdbx_description
1 polymer ?
#
loop_
_entity_poly.entity_id
_entity_poly.type
_entity_poly.pdbx_seq_one_letter_code
_entity_poly.pdbx_strand_id
1 'polypeptide(L)' 'MTSYNSKIHRRQSIRLRGYDYSQAGAYFITICTYQKECIFGEVVNCQMHLNKVGCIVAEE' A
#
# COMPACT_ATOMS: atom_id res chain seq x y z
N MET A 1 24.19 -10.52 -3.78
CA MET A 1 22.95 -10.90 -3.05
C MET A 1 23.30 -11.11 -1.59
N THR A 2 22.90 -10.20 -0.70
CA THR A 2 23.14 -10.33 0.74
C THR A 2 22.17 -11.37 1.32
N SER A 3 22.73 -12.46 1.87
CA SER A 3 21.99 -13.55 2.50
C SER A 3 21.28 -13.07 3.78
N TYR A 4 20.05 -13.53 4.00
CA TYR A 4 19.24 -13.19 5.18
C TYR A 4 19.81 -13.89 6.43
N ASN A 5 20.25 -13.12 7.43
CA ASN A 5 20.75 -13.64 8.70
C ASN A 5 19.67 -13.50 9.80
N SER A 6 19.09 -14.60 10.25
CA SER A 6 18.00 -14.62 11.26
C SER A 6 18.41 -14.11 12.65
N LYS A 7 19.71 -14.08 12.98
CA LYS A 7 20.22 -13.52 14.25
C LYS A 7 20.26 -11.99 14.26
N ILE A 8 20.40 -11.37 13.07
CA ILE A 8 20.52 -9.92 12.89
C ILE A 8 19.21 -9.34 12.37
N HIS A 9 18.56 -10.02 11.42
CA HIS A 9 17.29 -9.66 10.82
C HIS A 9 16.15 -10.34 11.56
N ARG A 10 15.88 -9.88 12.79
CA ARG A 10 14.77 -10.40 13.59
C ARG A 10 13.46 -9.76 13.14
N ARG A 11 12.90 -10.27 12.03
CA ARG A 11 11.56 -9.87 11.58
C ARG A 11 10.53 -10.34 12.60
N GLN A 12 9.98 -9.42 13.37
CA GLN A 12 8.85 -9.70 14.24
C GLN A 12 7.55 -9.68 13.42
N SER A 13 6.59 -10.51 13.81
CA SER A 13 5.24 -10.45 13.24
C SER A 13 4.60 -9.14 13.68
N ILE A 14 4.07 -8.38 12.71
CA ILE A 14 3.22 -7.21 12.98
C ILE A 14 1.79 -7.59 13.37
N ARG A 15 1.41 -8.86 13.15
CA ARG A 15 0.05 -9.33 13.41
C ARG A 15 -0.16 -9.57 14.89
N LEU A 16 -1.28 -9.08 15.41
CA LEU A 16 -1.71 -9.32 16.78
C LEU A 16 -2.05 -10.80 16.94
N ARG A 17 -1.45 -11.44 17.96
CA ARG A 17 -1.65 -12.86 18.23
C ARG A 17 -3.09 -13.12 18.70
N GLY A 18 -3.75 -14.09 18.07
CA GLY A 18 -5.13 -14.49 18.41
C GLY A 18 -6.20 -13.60 17.80
N TYR A 19 -5.84 -12.57 17.03
CA TYR A 19 -6.81 -11.75 16.31
C TYR A 19 -7.19 -12.39 14.98
N ASP A 20 -8.50 -12.51 14.75
CA ASP A 20 -9.06 -12.99 13.49
C ASP A 20 -9.26 -11.82 12.52
N TYR A 21 -8.34 -11.70 11.56
CA TYR A 21 -8.36 -10.65 10.54
C TYR A 21 -9.43 -10.84 9.45
N SER A 22 -10.21 -11.93 9.49
CA SER A 22 -11.37 -12.12 8.60
C SER A 22 -12.63 -11.40 9.11
N GLN A 23 -12.65 -11.00 10.39
CA GLN A 23 -13.76 -10.25 10.96
C GLN A 23 -13.86 -8.85 10.34
N ALA A 24 -15.09 -8.33 10.29
CA ALA A 24 -15.34 -6.97 9.84
C ALA A 24 -14.55 -5.96 10.71
N GLY A 25 -13.83 -5.06 10.07
CA GLY A 25 -13.02 -4.04 10.72
C GLY A 25 -12.65 -2.93 9.74
N ALA A 26 -12.21 -1.79 10.26
CA ALA A 26 -11.73 -0.68 9.46
C ALA A 26 -10.24 -0.85 9.14
N TYR A 27 -9.87 -0.64 7.88
CA TYR A 27 -8.49 -0.70 7.40
C TYR A 27 -8.18 0.54 6.58
N PHE A 28 -7.00 1.13 6.81
CA PHE A 28 -6.43 2.11 5.90
C PHE A 28 -5.28 1.45 5.16
N ILE A 29 -5.35 1.43 3.83
CA ILE A 29 -4.36 0.76 2.98
C ILE A 29 -3.76 1.81 2.06
N THR A 30 -2.43 1.80 1.97
CA THR A 30 -1.69 2.50 0.91
C THR A 30 -0.94 1.45 0.12
N ILE A 31 -1.10 1.48 -1.20
CA ILE A 31 -0.48 0.52 -2.11
C ILE A 31 0.17 1.26 -3.28
N CYS A 32 1.33 0.78 -3.72
CA CYS A 32 1.97 1.28 -4.93
C CYS A 32 1.36 0.63 -6.16
N THR A 33 1.23 1.40 -7.24
CA THR A 33 0.88 0.89 -8.57
C THR A 33 1.97 -0.03 -9.11
N TYR A 34 1.62 -0.84 -10.10
CA TYR A 34 2.57 -1.70 -10.79
C TYR A 34 3.75 -0.87 -11.31
N GLN A 35 4.98 -1.31 -10.99
CA GLN A 35 6.22 -0.61 -11.31
C GLN A 35 6.27 0.88 -10.91
N LYS A 36 5.41 1.33 -9.99
CA LYS A 36 5.23 2.75 -9.61
C LYS A 36 4.80 3.65 -10.78
N GLU A 37 4.10 3.08 -11.76
CA GLU A 37 3.56 3.83 -12.88
C GLU A 37 2.48 4.82 -12.40
N CYS A 38 2.49 6.04 -12.94
CA CYS A 38 1.53 7.09 -12.60
C CYS A 38 0.21 6.91 -13.37
N ILE A 39 -0.45 5.77 -13.17
CA ILE A 39 -1.63 5.37 -13.95
C ILE A 39 -2.92 6.14 -13.58
N PHE A 40 -2.97 6.77 -12.41
CA PHE A 40 -4.14 7.52 -11.94
C PHE A 40 -4.13 8.99 -12.36
N GLY A 41 -3.06 9.45 -13.01
CA GLY A 41 -2.86 10.83 -13.40
C GLY A 41 -1.47 11.31 -13.02
N GLU A 42 -1.32 12.62 -12.89
CA GLU A 42 -0.02 13.26 -12.66
C GLU A 42 -0.10 14.25 -11.50
N VAL A 43 1.06 14.56 -10.91
CA VAL A 43 1.14 15.58 -9.87
C VAL A 43 1.74 16.85 -10.48
N VAL A 44 0.96 17.92 -10.52
CA VAL A 44 1.37 19.24 -11.03
C VAL A 44 1.21 20.25 -9.89
N ASN A 45 2.25 21.04 -9.62
CA ASN A 45 2.23 22.04 -8.53
C ASN A 45 1.76 21.48 -7.18
N CYS A 46 2.23 20.27 -6.82
CA CYS A 46 1.83 19.55 -5.61
C CYS A 46 0.35 19.17 -5.52
N GLN A 47 -0.39 19.23 -6.63
CA GLN A 47 -1.79 18.82 -6.72
C GLN A 47 -1.92 17.59 -7.62
N MET A 48 -2.76 16.65 -7.22
CA MET A 48 -3.07 15.48 -8.05
C MET A 48 -4.06 15.87 -9.15
N HIS A 49 -3.63 15.76 -10.40
CA HIS A 49 -4.47 15.92 -11.58
C HIS A 49 -4.89 14.52 -12.05
N LEU A 50 -6.12 14.14 -11.71
CA LEU A 50 -6.66 12.81 -12.03
C LEU A 50 -6.90 12.68 -13.54
N ASN A 51 -6.58 11.50 -14.08
CA ASN A 51 -7.05 11.08 -15.38
C ASN A 51 -8.37 10.29 -15.24
N LYS A 52 -8.91 9.76 -16.35
CA LYS A 52 -10.15 8.96 -16.34
C LYS A 52 -10.12 7.81 -15.33
N VAL A 53 -9.00 7.11 -15.21
CA VAL A 53 -8.83 6.00 -14.26
C VAL A 53 -8.77 6.52 -12.83
N GLY A 54 -8.06 7.62 -12.60
CA GLY A 54 -7.98 8.28 -11.30
C GLY A 54 -9.33 8.77 -10.79
N CYS A 55 -10.19 9.30 -11.66
CA CYS A 55 -11.55 9.73 -11.28
C CYS A 55 -12.41 8.55 -10.80
N ILE A 56 -12.35 7.39 -11.48
CA ILE A 56 -13.11 6.19 -11.07
C ILE A 56 -12.74 5.79 -9.63
N VAL A 57 -11.45 5.81 -9.29
CA VAL A 57 -10.98 5.41 -7.95
C VAL A 57 -11.33 6.44 -6.88
N ALA A 58 -11.45 7.71 -7.23
CA ALA A 58 -11.76 8.77 -6.27
C ALA A 58 -13.26 8.81 -5.85
N GLU A 59 -14.14 8.16 -6.61
CA GLU A 59 -15.59 8.11 -6.36
C GLU A 59 -16.03 6.87 -5.53
N GLU A 60 -15.12 5.93 -5.27
CA GLU A 60 -15.34 4.72 -4.46
C GLU A 60 -14.85 4.89 -3.01
#